data_AF-A0A2T5GTM4-F1
#
_entry.id   AF-A0A2T5GTM4-F1
#
_cell.length_a   1.000
_cell.length_b   1.000
_cell.length_c   1.000
_cell.angle_alpha   90.00
_cell.angle_beta   90.00
_cell.angle_gamma   90.00
#
_symmetry.space_group_name_H-M   'P 1'
#
loop_
_entity.id
_entity.type
_entity.pdbx_description
1 polymer ?
#
loop_
_entity_poly.entity_id
_entity_poly.type
_entity_poly.pdbx_seq_one_letter_code
_entity_poly.pdbx_strand_id
1 'polypeptide(L)'
;MFRRLFLDHPATVGESYAEHFGVASRFGLTMIKGGLGALVHAVVPALCKTRGSETVAELHRQMVEKRGAVAADQAQMKTVEFII
;
A
#
# COMPACT_ATOMS: atom_id res chain seq x y z
N MET A 1 -18.49 16.61 6.72
CA MET A 1 -18.02 15.24 7.05
C MET A 1 -17.38 14.56 5.84
N PHE A 2 -18.02 14.54 4.67
CA PHE A 2 -17.49 13.95 3.42
C PHE A 2 -16.11 14.50 2.99
N ARG A 3 -15.92 15.83 3.03
CA ARG A 3 -14.63 16.48 2.70
C ARG A 3 -13.47 15.95 3.54
N ARG A 4 -13.68 15.84 4.86
CA ARG A 4 -12.70 15.33 5.82
C ARG A 4 -12.29 13.88 5.57
N LEU A 5 -13.24 13.04 5.15
CA LEU A 5 -13.01 11.61 4.96
C LEU A 5 -12.31 11.28 3.64
N PHE A 6 -12.54 12.07 2.59
CA PHE A 6 -12.11 11.71 1.23
C PHE A 6 -11.18 12.72 0.57
N LEU A 7 -11.18 13.98 1.00
CA LEU A 7 -10.47 15.05 0.30
C LEU A 7 -9.37 15.68 1.15
N ASP A 8 -9.56 15.75 2.46
CA ASP A 8 -8.54 16.32 3.36
C ASP A 8 -7.31 15.39 3.47
N HIS A 9 -7.49 14.07 3.54
CA HIS A 9 -6.36 13.13 3.63
C HIS A 9 -5.50 13.10 2.36
N PRO A 10 -6.04 12.91 1.14
CA PRO A 10 -5.24 13.03 -0.08
C PRO A 10 -4.54 14.40 -0.22
N ALA A 11 -5.23 15.48 0.16
CA ALA A 11 -4.64 16.82 0.13
C ALA A 11 -3.46 16.98 1.10
N THR A 12 -3.46 16.29 2.25
CA THR A 12 -2.32 16.33 3.20
C THR A 12 -1.06 15.64 2.68
N VAL A 13 -1.19 14.75 1.69
CA VAL A 13 -0.06 14.06 1.03
C VAL A 13 0.19 14.57 -0.40
N GLY A 14 -0.45 15.67 -0.79
CA GLY A 14 -0.27 16.29 -2.11
C GLY A 14 -0.93 15.57 -3.28
N GLU A 15 -1.91 14.70 -3.02
CA GLU A 15 -2.58 13.87 -4.04
C GLU A 15 -4.02 14.31 -4.31
N SER A 16 -4.45 14.13 -5.56
CA SER A 16 -5.88 14.10 -5.86
C SER A 16 -6.52 12.82 -5.32
N TYR A 17 -7.82 12.86 -5.04
CA TYR A 17 -8.56 11.68 -4.57
C TYR A 17 -8.39 10.46 -5.48
N ALA A 18 -8.38 10.66 -6.80
CA ALA A 18 -8.24 9.58 -7.77
C ALA A 18 -6.84 8.92 -7.72
N GLU A 19 -5.78 9.73 -7.57
CA GLU A 19 -4.41 9.23 -7.42
C GLU A 19 -4.27 8.43 -6.12
N HIS A 20 -4.74 9.00 -5.01
CA HIS A 20 -4.67 8.36 -3.71
C HIS A 20 -5.48 7.07 -3.66
N PHE A 21 -6.70 7.09 -4.18
CA PHE A 21 -7.55 5.91 -4.30
C PHE A 21 -6.89 4.81 -5.15
N GLY A 22 -6.26 5.18 -6.27
CA GLY A 22 -5.57 4.22 -7.13
C GLY A 22 -4.39 3.55 -6.43
N VAL A 23 -3.57 4.33 -5.73
CA VAL A 23 -2.42 3.83 -4.95
C VAL A 23 -2.89 2.94 -3.80
N ALA A 24 -3.82 3.40 -2.98
CA ALA A 24 -4.35 2.65 -1.85
C ALA A 24 -5.06 1.35 -2.29
N SER A 25 -5.84 1.41 -3.37
CA SER A 25 -6.51 0.23 -3.93
C SER A 25 -5.51 -0.80 -4.44
N ARG A 26 -4.47 -0.38 -5.17
CA ARG A 26 -3.41 -1.28 -5.65
C ARG A 26 -2.69 -1.96 -4.49
N PHE A 27 -2.33 -1.18 -3.47
CA PHE A 27 -1.66 -1.70 -2.28
C PHE A 27 -2.53 -2.72 -1.54
N GLY A 28 -3.80 -2.39 -1.27
CA GLY A 28 -4.75 -3.26 -0.59
C GLY A 28 -5.04 -4.55 -1.37
N LEU A 29 -5.21 -4.47 -2.70
CA LEU A 29 -5.39 -5.66 -3.54
C LEU A 29 -4.17 -6.58 -3.52
N THR A 30 -2.95 -6.03 -3.50
CA THR A 30 -1.73 -6.81 -3.35
C THR A 30 -1.71 -7.54 -2.00
N MET A 31 -2.06 -6.87 -0.90
CA MET A 31 -2.19 -7.52 0.43
C MET A 31 -3.17 -8.68 0.41
N ILE A 32 -4.38 -8.47 -0.15
CA ILE A 32 -5.42 -9.50 -0.23
C ILE A 32 -4.91 -10.72 -1.01
N LYS A 33 -4.27 -10.51 -2.17
CA LYS A 33 -3.73 -11.59 -3.00
C LYS A 33 -2.66 -12.40 -2.27
N GLY A 34 -1.75 -11.73 -1.55
CA GLY A 34 -0.73 -12.42 -0.75
C GLY A 34 -1.31 -13.18 0.43
N GLY A 35 -2.26 -12.57 1.15
CA GLY A 35 -2.98 -13.19 2.26
C GLY A 35 -3.72 -14.45 1.82
N LEU A 36 -4.48 -14.37 0.71
CA LEU A 36 -5.12 -15.55 0.12
C LEU A 36 -4.11 -16.62 -0.29
N GLY A 37 -2.98 -16.22 -0.88
CA GLY A 37 -1.89 -17.15 -1.22
C GLY A 37 -1.30 -17.85 0.01
N ALA A 38 -1.10 -17.12 1.11
CA ALA A 38 -0.60 -17.67 2.38
C ALA A 38 -1.62 -18.63 3.02
N LEU A 39 -2.92 -18.31 2.96
CA LEU A 39 -3.99 -19.20 3.43
C LEU A 39 -4.04 -20.49 2.61
N VAL A 40 -3.94 -20.40 1.28
CA VAL A 40 -3.85 -21.59 0.41
C VAL A 40 -2.61 -22.42 0.75
N HIS A 41 -1.47 -21.78 0.98
CA HIS A 41 -0.24 -22.46 1.39
C HIS A 41 -0.38 -23.17 2.75
N ALA A 42 -1.08 -22.55 3.71
CA ALA A 42 -1.33 -23.14 5.02
C ALA A 42 -2.18 -24.43 4.92
N VAL A 43 -3.11 -24.50 3.96
CA VAL A 43 -3.90 -25.71 3.69
C VAL A 43 -3.10 -26.73 2.88
N VAL A 44 -2.37 -26.28 1.86
CA VAL A 44 -1.59 -27.13 0.96
C VAL A 44 -0.17 -26.56 0.81
N PRO A 45 0.81 -27.04 1.61
CA PRO A 45 2.18 -26.48 1.62
C PRO A 45 2.91 -26.52 0.28
N ALA A 46 2.51 -27.42 -0.63
CA ALA A 46 3.10 -27.49 -1.97
C ALA A 46 2.66 -26.32 -2.87
N LEU A 47 1.54 -25.65 -2.58
CA LEU A 47 1.01 -24.52 -3.34
C LEU A 47 1.49 -23.20 -2.75
N CYS A 48 1.60 -22.16 -3.58
CA CYS A 48 1.86 -20.79 -3.16
C CYS A 48 3.10 -20.57 -2.26
N LYS A 49 4.13 -21.43 -2.37
CA LYS A 49 5.33 -21.45 -1.50
C LYS A 49 5.99 -20.09 -1.26
N THR A 50 6.02 -19.24 -2.29
CA THR A 50 6.71 -17.94 -2.25
C THR A 50 5.75 -16.75 -2.20
N ARG A 51 4.43 -16.97 -2.34
CA ARG A 51 3.43 -15.89 -2.50
C ARG A 51 3.43 -14.90 -1.35
N GLY A 52 3.62 -15.36 -0.12
CA GLY A 52 3.69 -14.50 1.06
C GLY A 52 4.89 -13.55 0.98
N SER A 53 6.09 -14.09 0.83
CA SER A 53 7.33 -13.32 0.76
C SER A 53 7.38 -12.40 -0.46
N GLU A 54 6.94 -12.87 -1.63
CA GLU A 54 6.80 -12.06 -2.84
C GLU A 54 5.85 -10.88 -2.63
N THR A 55 4.73 -11.10 -1.94
CA THR A 55 3.78 -10.03 -1.64
C THR A 55 4.41 -9.00 -0.71
N VAL A 56 5.10 -9.43 0.36
CA VAL A 56 5.77 -8.51 1.28
C VAL A 56 6.83 -7.69 0.56
N ALA A 57 7.63 -8.31 -0.31
CA ALA A 57 8.64 -7.61 -1.11
C ALA A 57 8.00 -6.57 -2.05
N GLU A 58 6.89 -6.92 -2.71
CA GLU A 58 6.15 -6.01 -3.59
C GLU A 58 5.52 -4.86 -2.81
N LEU A 59 4.89 -5.12 -1.66
CA LEU A 59 4.34 -4.06 -0.79
C LEU A 59 5.46 -3.14 -0.29
N HIS A 60 6.61 -3.70 0.07
CA HIS A 60 7.77 -2.91 0.49
C HIS A 60 8.27 -2.01 -0.64
N ARG A 61 8.38 -2.53 -1.86
CA ARG A 61 8.74 -1.74 -3.06
C ARG A 61 7.76 -0.58 -3.26
N GLN A 62 6.46 -0.84 -3.17
CA GLN A 62 5.43 0.21 -3.28
C GLN A 62 5.59 1.31 -2.21
N MET A 63 5.86 0.93 -0.95
CA MET A 63 6.10 1.90 0.12
C MET A 63 7.35 2.75 -0.13
N VAL A 64 8.44 2.14 -0.59
CA VAL A 64 9.71 2.83 -0.86
C VAL A 64 9.59 3.75 -2.07
N GLU A 65 8.93 3.32 -3.15
CA GLU A 65 8.66 4.16 -4.32
C GLU A 65 7.84 5.39 -3.93
N LYS A 66 6.80 5.19 -3.10
CA LYS A 66 5.98 6.30 -2.61
C LYS A 66 6.79 7.27 -1.75
N ARG A 67 7.61 6.74 -0.83
CA ARG A 67 8.51 7.56 0.00
C ARG A 67 9.52 8.33 -0.85
N GLY A 68 10.10 7.71 -1.88
CA GLY A 68 11.07 8.36 -2.77
C GLY A 68 10.46 9.51 -3.56
N ALA A 69 9.24 9.33 -4.06
CA ALA A 69 8.48 10.38 -4.73
C ALA A 69 8.15 11.55 -3.79
N VAL A 70 7.77 11.26 -2.54
CA VAL A 70 7.41 12.28 -1.52
C VAL A 70 8.65 12.95 -0.90
N ALA A 71 9.75 12.23 -0.72
CA ALA A 71 11.00 12.78 -0.16
C ALA A 71 11.66 13.81 -1.09
N ALA A 72 11.35 13.77 -2.39
CA ALA A 72 11.73 14.82 -3.34
C ALA A 72 10.96 16.14 -3.12
N ASP A 73 9.87 16.13 -2.33
CA ASP A 73 8.87 17.21 -2.27
C ASP A 73 8.66 17.88 -0.89
N GLN A 74 9.37 17.47 0.19
CA GLN A 74 9.64 18.17 1.47
C GLN A 74 9.53 17.29 2.73
N ALA A 75 10.27 17.70 3.76
CA ALA A 75 10.57 16.99 4.99
C ALA A 75 9.40 16.88 5.99
N GLN A 76 8.57 15.84 5.91
CA GLN A 76 7.78 15.39 7.07
C GLN A 76 7.36 13.91 6.98
N MET A 77 8.33 12.99 7.03
CA MET A 77 8.03 11.56 7.20
C MET A 77 7.75 11.26 8.68
N LYS A 78 6.49 11.41 9.12
CA LYS A 78 6.05 10.82 10.39
C LYS A 78 5.15 9.62 10.14
N THR A 79 5.80 8.45 10.12
CA THR A 79 5.18 7.15 10.43
C THR A 79 4.21 6.62 9.37
N VAL A 80 4.00 5.31 9.42
CA VAL A 80 3.23 4.47 8.50
C VAL A 80 1.83 5.03 8.16
N GLU A 81 1.29 5.96 8.95
CA GLU A 81 0.01 6.67 8.74
C GLU A 81 -0.10 7.44 7.41
N PHE A 82 1.01 7.77 6.73
CA PHE A 82 0.96 8.64 5.53
C PHE A 82 1.25 7.93 4.21
N ILE A 83 1.32 6.60 4.17
CA ILE A 83 1.75 5.86 2.96
C ILE A 83 0.57 5.22 2.21
N ILE A 84 -0.58 5.04 2.88
CA ILE A 84 -1.73 4.29 2.38
C ILE A 84 -2.98 4.61 3.17
#